data_AF-A0A7V3SUQ5-F1
#
_entry.id   AF-A0A7V3SUQ5-F1
#
_cell.length_a   1.000
_cell.length_b   1.000
_cell.length_c   1.000
_cell.angle_alpha   90.00
_cell.angle_beta   90.00
_cell.angle_gamma   90.00
#
_symmetry.space_group_name_H-M   'P 1'
#
loop_
_entity.id
_entity.type
_entity.pdbx_description
1 polymer ?
#
loop_
_entity_poly.entity_id
_entity_poly.type
_entity_poly.pdbx_seq_one_letter_code
_entity_poly.pdbx_strand_id
1 'polypeptide(L)'
;LGKEEFVRILTEPNNALIKQYTALLSTEDVILDFTEDSIDDIASIAAYVNEKTENIGARRLHTVLEKLLEDVSFEAPERKNGKLVIDRQYVRDKLSEIVKDEDLSRYIL
;
A
#
# COMPACT_ATOMS: atom_id res chain seq x y z
N LEU A 1 -15.83 -8.27 1.68
CA LEU A 1 -14.79 -7.62 2.48
C LEU A 1 -14.84 -6.15 2.11
N GLY A 2 -15.21 -5.31 3.05
CA GLY A 2 -15.16 -3.86 2.94
C GLY A 2 -13.87 -3.31 3.53
N LYS A 3 -13.81 -1.98 3.55
CA LYS A 3 -12.69 -1.20 4.07
C LYS A 3 -12.24 -1.62 5.47
N GLU A 4 -13.17 -1.82 6.40
CA GLU A 4 -12.85 -2.17 7.79
C GLU A 4 -12.12 -3.50 7.89
N GLU A 5 -12.56 -4.53 7.15
CA GLU A 5 -11.83 -5.79 7.12
C GLU A 5 -10.43 -5.66 6.50
N PHE A 6 -10.26 -4.78 5.50
CA PHE A 6 -8.96 -4.53 4.90
C PHE A 6 -8.00 -3.86 5.86
N VAL A 7 -8.44 -2.87 6.65
CA VAL A 7 -7.63 -2.28 7.72
C VAL A 7 -7.16 -3.36 8.69
N ARG A 8 -8.07 -4.27 9.10
CA ARG A 8 -7.71 -5.38 9.99
C ARG A 8 -6.69 -6.33 9.37
N ILE A 9 -6.85 -6.69 8.09
CA ILE A 9 -5.90 -7.54 7.36
C ILE A 9 -4.50 -6.90 7.27
N LEU A 10 -4.47 -5.57 7.13
CA LEU A 10 -3.24 -4.80 7.05
C LEU A 10 -2.48 -4.72 8.39
N THR A 11 -3.15 -4.84 9.54
CA THR A 11 -2.55 -4.55 10.86
C THR A 11 -2.59 -5.69 11.88
N GLU A 12 -3.70 -6.43 11.98
CA GLU A 12 -3.95 -7.40 13.06
C GLU A 12 -3.16 -8.71 12.91
N PRO A 13 -3.10 -9.38 11.73
CA PRO A 13 -2.40 -10.64 11.60
C PRO A 13 -0.95 -10.56 12.06
N ASN A 14 -0.44 -11.66 12.63
CA ASN A 14 0.98 -11.75 13.03
C ASN A 14 1.91 -11.45 11.85
N ASN A 15 1.54 -11.91 10.65
CA ASN A 15 2.24 -11.64 9.40
C ASN A 15 1.43 -10.71 8.49
N ALA A 16 0.90 -9.61 9.02
CA ALA A 16 0.13 -8.65 8.23
C ALA A 16 0.99 -8.01 7.13
N LEU A 17 0.37 -7.58 6.02
CA LEU A 17 1.11 -7.11 4.84
C LEU A 17 2.05 -5.94 5.14
N ILE A 18 1.61 -4.99 5.95
CA ILE A 18 2.43 -3.84 6.33
C ILE A 18 3.69 -4.29 7.09
N LYS A 19 3.55 -5.28 7.97
CA LYS A 19 4.68 -5.86 8.71
C LYS A 19 5.66 -6.56 7.77
N GLN A 20 5.14 -7.27 6.77
CA GLN A 20 5.96 -7.93 5.75
C GLN A 20 6.78 -6.92 4.94
N TYR A 21 6.16 -5.87 4.40
CA TYR A 21 6.87 -4.84 3.62
C TYR A 21 7.84 -4.02 4.48
N THR A 22 7.47 -3.73 5.73
CA THR A 22 8.38 -3.06 6.67
C THR A 22 9.61 -3.92 6.94
N ALA A 23 9.43 -5.22 7.17
CA ALA A 23 10.55 -6.15 7.39
C ALA A 23 11.41 -6.35 6.13
N LEU A 24 10.78 -6.39 4.96
CA LEU A 24 11.48 -6.51 3.68
C LEU A 24 12.39 -5.30 3.43
N LEU A 25 11.87 -4.08 3.52
CA LEU A 25 12.69 -2.88 3.29
C LEU A 25 13.70 -2.63 4.42
N SER A 26 13.46 -3.17 5.62
CA SER A 26 14.45 -3.12 6.70
C SER A 26 15.72 -3.91 6.35
N THR A 27 15.70 -4.86 5.40
CA THR A 27 16.94 -5.53 4.95
C THR A 27 17.86 -4.61 4.17
N GLU A 28 17.33 -3.50 3.65
CA GLU A 28 18.05 -2.45 2.92
C GLU A 28 18.27 -1.20 3.81
N ASP A 29 18.19 -1.35 5.13
CA ASP A 29 18.30 -0.25 6.11
C ASP A 29 17.24 0.88 5.94
N VAL A 30 16.07 0.55 5.38
CA VAL A 30 14.93 1.47 5.24
C VAL A 30 13.84 1.12 6.24
N ILE A 31 13.50 2.05 7.13
CA ILE A 31 12.45 1.88 8.13
C ILE A 31 11.17 2.53 7.62
N LEU A 32 10.15 1.72 7.32
CA LEU A 32 8.80 2.22 7.03
C LEU A 32 8.01 2.47 8.31
N ASP A 33 7.28 3.58 8.36
CA ASP A 33 6.36 3.92 9.44
C ASP A 33 5.01 4.34 8.86
N PHE A 34 4.02 3.45 8.98
CA PHE A 34 2.67 3.69 8.46
C PHE A 34 1.80 4.34 9.53
N THR A 35 1.29 5.52 9.20
CA THR A 35 0.30 6.23 10.01
C THR A 35 -1.07 5.59 9.88
N GLU A 36 -1.93 5.74 10.90
CA GLU A 36 -3.28 5.15 10.89
C GLU A 36 -4.13 5.63 9.70
N ASP A 37 -4.01 6.91 9.32
CA ASP A 37 -4.71 7.50 8.18
C ASP A 37 -4.18 7.02 6.83
N SER A 38 -2.90 6.66 6.72
CA SER A 38 -2.39 5.98 5.51
C SER A 38 -2.99 4.60 5.33
N ILE A 39 -3.12 3.82 6.42
CA ILE A 39 -3.70 2.48 6.40
C ILE A 39 -5.18 2.56 6.01
N ASP A 40 -5.88 3.55 6.54
CA ASP A 40 -7.26 3.85 6.20
C ASP A 40 -7.44 4.20 4.71
N ASP A 41 -6.57 5.05 4.15
CA ASP A 41 -6.60 5.40 2.72
C ASP A 41 -6.23 4.20 1.82
N ILE A 42 -5.23 3.39 2.19
CA ILE A 42 -4.86 2.16 1.45
C ILE A 42 -6.05 1.18 1.39
N ALA A 43 -6.70 0.94 2.53
CA ALA A 43 -7.88 0.07 2.60
C ALA A 43 -9.04 0.63 1.78
N SER A 44 -9.24 1.96 1.81
CA SER A 44 -10.28 2.65 1.02
C SER A 44 -10.04 2.49 -0.48
N ILE A 45 -8.80 2.68 -0.93
CA ILE A 45 -8.41 2.55 -2.33
C ILE A 45 -8.60 1.11 -2.81
N ALA A 46 -8.14 0.13 -2.04
CA ALA A 46 -8.31 -1.28 -2.40
C ALA A 46 -9.80 -1.69 -2.52
N ALA A 47 -10.65 -1.19 -1.61
CA ALA A 47 -12.09 -1.41 -1.68
C ALA A 47 -12.70 -0.75 -2.93
N TYR A 48 -12.35 0.51 -3.19
CA TYR A 48 -12.82 1.24 -4.35
C TYR A 48 -12.42 0.56 -5.67
N VAL A 49 -11.16 0.15 -5.83
CA VAL A 49 -10.71 -0.53 -7.05
C VAL A 49 -11.44 -1.86 -7.25
N ASN A 50 -11.68 -2.63 -6.17
CA ASN A 50 -12.50 -3.84 -6.24
C ASN A 50 -13.94 -3.57 -6.68
N GLU A 51 -14.53 -2.42 -6.31
CA GLU A 51 -15.87 -2.03 -6.75
C GLU A 51 -15.92 -1.57 -8.21
N LYS A 52 -14.87 -0.88 -8.68
CA LYS A 52 -14.79 -0.32 -10.03
C LYS A 52 -14.30 -1.29 -11.09
N THR A 53 -13.55 -2.30 -10.68
CA THR A 53 -12.94 -3.28 -11.59
C THR A 53 -13.43 -4.69 -11.25
N GLU A 54 -12.54 -5.68 -11.27
CA GLU A 54 -12.84 -7.02 -10.81
C GLU A 54 -12.61 -7.09 -9.28
N ASN A 55 -13.57 -7.66 -8.55
CA ASN A 55 -13.39 -7.85 -7.12
C ASN A 55 -12.55 -9.10 -6.85
N ILE A 56 -11.26 -8.90 -6.57
CA ILE A 56 -10.33 -9.98 -6.21
C ILE A 56 -10.17 -10.14 -4.69
N GLY A 57 -11.00 -9.45 -3.91
CA GLY A 57 -10.99 -9.46 -2.45
C GLY A 57 -9.71 -8.85 -1.87
N ALA A 58 -9.21 -9.45 -0.78
CA ALA A 58 -8.02 -8.97 -0.06
C ALA A 58 -6.72 -9.02 -0.88
N ARG A 59 -6.69 -9.78 -1.99
CA ARG A 59 -5.50 -9.81 -2.88
C ARG A 59 -5.18 -8.43 -3.45
N ARG A 60 -6.17 -7.55 -3.60
CA ARG A 60 -6.00 -6.16 -4.04
C ARG A 60 -5.04 -5.37 -3.14
N LEU A 61 -4.94 -5.71 -1.87
CA LEU A 61 -4.02 -5.04 -0.94
C LEU A 61 -2.55 -5.25 -1.34
N HIS A 62 -2.21 -6.37 -1.98
CA HIS A 62 -0.84 -6.62 -2.46
C HIS A 62 -0.47 -5.66 -3.59
N THR A 63 -1.29 -5.58 -4.63
CA THR A 63 -1.00 -4.75 -5.81
C THR A 63 -0.99 -3.26 -5.45
N VAL A 64 -1.90 -2.83 -4.56
CA VAL A 64 -1.92 -1.47 -4.03
C VAL A 64 -0.64 -1.14 -3.24
N LEU A 65 -0.19 -2.03 -2.34
CA LEU A 65 1.03 -1.81 -1.56
C LEU A 65 2.29 -1.87 -2.42
N GLU A 66 2.36 -2.80 -3.37
CA GLU A 66 3.48 -2.92 -4.30
C GLU A 66 3.62 -1.64 -5.14
N LYS A 67 2.50 -1.12 -5.66
CA LYS A 67 2.52 0.14 -6.39
C LYS A 67 2.86 1.34 -5.52
N LEU A 68 2.37 1.39 -4.29
CA LEU A 68 2.68 2.45 -3.32
C LEU A 68 4.17 2.51 -2.96
N LEU A 69 4.81 1.35 -2.87
CA LEU A 69 6.19 1.21 -2.40
C LEU A 69 7.21 1.02 -3.53
N GLU A 70 6.78 1.03 -4.80
CA GLU A 70 7.63 0.80 -5.97
C GLU A 70 8.88 1.70 -5.96
N ASP A 71 8.68 3.02 -5.83
CA ASP A 71 9.77 3.99 -5.87
C ASP A 71 10.73 3.84 -4.68
N VAL A 72 10.20 3.64 -3.46
CA VAL A 72 11.07 3.45 -2.29
C VAL A 72 11.84 2.14 -2.37
N SER A 73 11.25 1.09 -2.92
CA SER A 73 11.92 -0.20 -3.13
C SER A 73 13.06 -0.07 -4.14
N PHE A 74 12.84 0.69 -5.22
CA PHE A 74 13.88 0.98 -6.22
C PHE A 74 15.02 1.83 -5.64
N GLU A 75 14.69 2.84 -4.84
CA GLU A 75 15.67 3.76 -4.24
C GLU A 75 16.30 3.22 -2.94
N ALA A 76 15.78 2.14 -2.36
CA ALA A 76 16.21 1.60 -1.07
C ALA A 76 17.73 1.36 -0.97
N PRO A 77 18.42 0.77 -1.97
CA PRO A 77 19.86 0.54 -1.91
C PRO A 77 20.69 1.83 -1.78
N GLU A 78 20.16 2.96 -2.26
CA GLU A 78 20.79 4.27 -2.20
C GLU A 78 20.41 5.03 -0.92
N ARG A 79 19.20 4.78 -0.40
CA ARG A 79 18.66 5.37 0.84
C ARG A 79 19.14 4.64 2.09
N LYS A 80 20.45 4.58 2.31
CA LYS A 80 21.00 4.01 3.55
C LYS A 80 20.52 4.79 4.79
N ASN A 81 19.98 4.08 5.78
CA ASN A 81 19.51 4.61 7.08
C ASN A 81 18.34 5.61 7.01
N GLY A 82 17.42 5.44 6.05
CA GLY A 82 16.24 6.30 5.92
C GLY A 82 15.03 5.80 6.69
N LYS A 83 14.46 6.64 7.57
CA LYS A 83 13.08 6.46 8.04
C LYS A 83 12.13 7.13 7.05
N LEU A 84 11.19 6.38 6.49
CA LEU A 84 10.13 6.90 5.63
C LEU A 84 8.78 6.76 6.33
N VAL A 85 8.14 7.91 6.58
CA VAL A 85 6.77 7.96 7.07
C VAL A 85 5.82 7.86 5.88
N ILE A 86 4.95 6.87 5.90
CA ILE A 86 3.86 6.71 4.95
C ILE A 86 2.62 7.35 5.59
N ASP A 87 2.32 8.57 5.17
CA ASP A 87 1.12 9.30 5.57
C ASP A 87 0.03 9.27 4.48
N ARG A 88 -1.16 9.79 4.81
CA ARG A 88 -2.24 9.90 3.82
C ARG A 88 -1.82 10.65 2.56
N GLN A 89 -1.01 11.70 2.68
CA GLN A 89 -0.58 12.50 1.54
C GLN A 89 0.28 11.66 0.59
N TYR A 90 1.25 10.92 1.14
CA TYR A 90 2.09 10.00 0.39
C TYR A 90 1.25 8.96 -0.38
N VAL A 91 0.25 8.37 0.27
CA VAL A 91 -0.67 7.40 -0.37
C VAL A 91 -1.41 8.04 -1.56
N ARG A 92 -1.93 9.25 -1.37
CA ARG A 92 -2.66 9.96 -2.43
C ARG A 92 -1.77 10.37 -3.59
N ASP A 93 -0.56 10.84 -3.31
CA ASP A 93 0.37 11.26 -4.35
C ASP A 93 0.78 10.09 -5.24
N LYS A 94 0.92 8.88 -4.68
CA LYS A 94 1.28 7.68 -5.44
C LYS A 94 0.12 7.02 -6.18
N LEU A 95 -1.09 7.06 -5.62
CA LEU A 95 -2.20 6.25 -6.11
C LEU A 95 -3.34 7.05 -6.76
N SER A 96 -3.43 8.37 -6.56
CA SER A 96 -4.60 9.16 -7.00
C SER A 96 -4.81 9.14 -8.51
N GLU A 97 -3.75 9.21 -9.32
CA GLU A 97 -3.88 9.18 -10.78
C GLU A 97 -4.33 7.79 -11.28
N ILE A 98 -3.86 6.73 -10.63
CA ILE A 98 -4.23 5.34 -10.99
C ILE A 98 -5.69 5.08 -10.67
N VAL A 99 -6.16 5.56 -9.53
CA VAL A 99 -7.54 5.35 -9.06
C VAL A 99 -8.57 6.16 -9.86
N LYS A 100 -8.18 7.29 -10.47
CA LYS A 100 -9.05 8.10 -11.32
C LYS A 100 -9.30 7.48 -12.69
N ASP A 101 -8.40 6.64 -13.17
CA ASP A 101 -8.47 6.00 -14.48
C ASP A 101 -8.80 4.51 -14.31
N GLU A 102 -10.04 4.13 -14.65
CA GLU A 102 -10.52 2.76 -14.51
C GLU A 102 -9.76 1.77 -15.42
N ASP A 103 -9.32 2.21 -16.60
CA ASP A 103 -8.53 1.38 -17.52
C ASP A 103 -7.13 1.17 -16.94
N LEU A 104 -6.49 2.25 -16.47
CA LEU A 104 -5.18 2.18 -15.84
C LEU A 104 -5.20 1.29 -14.58
N SER A 105 -6.23 1.45 -13.75
CA SER A 105 -6.48 0.58 -12.58
C SER A 105 -6.59 -0.89 -12.98
N ARG A 106 -7.24 -1.22 -14.09
CA ARG A 106 -7.39 -2.62 -14.53
C ARG A 106 -6.07 -3.26 -14.98
N TYR A 107 -5.14 -2.49 -15.51
CA TYR A 107 -3.85 -2.99 -15.99
C TYR A 107 -2.76 -2.98 -14.92
N ILE A 108 -2.79 -2.03 -13.99
CA ILE A 108 -1.74 -1.84 -12.97
C ILE A 108 -2.13 -2.45 -11.62
N LEU A 109 -3.41 -2.39 -11.23
CA LEU A 109 -3.86 -2.73 -9.88
C LEU A 109 -4.67 -4.00 -9.81
#